data_AF-A0A6L9H3I3-F1
#
_entry.id   AF-A0A6L9H3I3-F1
#
_cell.length_a   1.000
_cell.length_b   1.000
_cell.length_c   1.000
_cell.angle_alpha   90.00
_cell.angle_beta   90.00
_cell.angle_gamma   90.00
#
_symmetry.space_group_name_H-M   'P 1'
#
loop_
_entity.id
_entity.type
_entity.pdbx_description
1 polymer ?
#
loop_
_entity_poly.entity_id
_entity_poly.type
_entity_poly.pdbx_seq_one_letter_code
_entity_poly.pdbx_strand_id
1 'polypeptide(L)'
;MKMRKGFAGICAAAALSLSMTVGAFAGEWQFQEGGEYWQWKYVEQDGSCKVNEWKEIDGKWYHFDSEGYIDAGGLFFLPSINDSNVGDRHYMMFSGALETNRDFGIGYVDGEGRWHETLSYYDIEQKENFCRSWGIDMDLIYNGCRSNSLTTYTCSTALFPKDSEGNPAFDVVKDAIIVCADYKSPTNTDYDWSGYSYWNMGDNYSTFTIVLDDGAGR
;
A
#
# COMPACT_ATOMS: atom_id res chain seq x y z
N MET A 1 5.51 -65.77 66.43
CA MET A 1 6.32 -65.30 65.29
C MET A 1 5.89 -63.87 64.96
N LYS A 2 6.86 -62.94 65.00
CA LYS A 2 6.88 -61.54 64.51
C LYS A 2 6.01 -60.44 65.18
N MET A 3 6.71 -59.57 65.92
CA MET A 3 6.44 -58.16 66.21
C MET A 3 6.64 -57.27 64.95
N ARG A 4 5.94 -56.13 64.84
CA ARG A 4 6.55 -54.77 64.98
C ARG A 4 5.54 -53.61 64.80
N LYS A 5 5.94 -52.50 65.44
CA LYS A 5 5.28 -51.19 65.60
C LYS A 5 5.54 -50.23 64.42
N GLY A 6 4.65 -49.25 64.25
CA GLY A 6 4.94 -47.86 63.83
C GLY A 6 4.87 -47.54 62.33
N PHE A 7 4.10 -46.50 61.94
CA PHE A 7 4.60 -45.15 61.61
C PHE A 7 3.44 -44.23 61.19
N ALA A 8 3.52 -42.97 61.62
CA ALA A 8 2.72 -41.84 61.15
C ALA A 8 3.33 -41.24 59.87
N GLY A 9 2.52 -40.49 59.11
CA GLY A 9 2.96 -39.59 58.03
C GLY A 9 2.34 -39.96 56.67
N ILE A 10 1.96 -39.07 55.77
CA ILE A 10 2.14 -37.62 55.58
C ILE A 10 1.01 -37.16 54.63
N CYS A 11 0.48 -35.95 54.82
CA CYS A 11 -0.40 -35.28 53.86
C CYS A 11 0.29 -35.18 52.49
N ALA A 12 -0.36 -35.65 51.43
CA ALA A 12 -0.02 -35.25 50.06
C ALA A 12 -1.32 -34.82 49.37
N ALA A 13 -1.66 -33.54 49.51
CA ALA A 13 -2.60 -32.89 48.61
C ALA A 13 -1.95 -32.91 47.22
N ALA A 14 -2.51 -33.69 46.30
CA ALA A 14 -2.13 -33.63 44.90
C ALA A 14 -2.63 -32.29 44.34
N ALA A 15 -1.76 -31.27 44.37
CA ALA A 15 -1.95 -30.09 43.54
C ALA A 15 -1.77 -30.52 42.08
N LEU A 16 -2.87 -30.76 41.38
CA LEU A 16 -2.88 -30.85 39.93
C LEU A 16 -2.47 -29.48 39.40
N SER A 17 -1.19 -29.34 39.07
CA SER A 17 -0.66 -28.22 38.31
C SER A 17 -1.31 -28.23 36.93
N LEU A 18 -2.40 -27.47 36.78
CA LEU A 18 -2.91 -27.05 35.47
C LEU A 18 -1.81 -26.25 34.80
N SER A 19 -1.03 -26.91 33.97
CA SER A 19 -0.21 -26.25 32.96
C SER A 19 -1.17 -25.67 31.94
N MET A 20 -1.68 -24.47 32.24
CA MET A 20 -2.30 -23.63 31.21
C MET A 20 -1.18 -23.29 30.25
N THR A 21 -1.09 -24.03 29.15
CA THR A 21 -0.36 -23.58 27.98
C THR A 21 -0.99 -22.25 27.59
N VAL A 22 -0.34 -21.14 27.93
CA VAL A 22 -0.68 -19.83 27.37
C VAL A 22 -0.30 -19.96 25.90
N GLY A 23 -1.27 -20.31 25.05
CA GLY A 23 -1.10 -20.10 23.62
C GLY A 23 -0.81 -18.62 23.42
N ALA A 24 0.28 -18.29 22.73
CA ALA A 24 0.47 -16.93 22.26
C ALA A 24 -0.67 -16.66 21.28
N PHE A 25 -1.69 -15.92 21.72
CA PHE A 25 -2.76 -15.50 20.83
C PHE A 25 -2.23 -14.33 20.00
N ALA A 26 -2.26 -14.48 18.67
CA ALA A 26 -1.97 -13.39 17.77
C ALA A 26 -3.07 -12.31 17.88
N GLY A 27 -2.72 -11.05 17.62
CA GLY A 27 -3.69 -9.97 17.46
C GLY A 27 -4.71 -10.23 16.34
N GLU A 28 -5.72 -9.37 16.26
CA GLU A 28 -6.86 -9.52 15.35
C GLU A 28 -7.00 -8.31 14.41
N TRP A 29 -7.37 -8.59 13.17
CA TRP A 29 -7.76 -7.57 12.20
C TRP A 29 -9.15 -7.02 12.51
N GLN A 30 -9.27 -5.69 12.54
CA GLN A 30 -10.54 -4.99 12.76
C GLN A 30 -10.79 -3.99 11.63
N PHE A 31 -11.93 -4.17 10.94
CA PHE A 31 -12.39 -3.25 9.91
C PHE A 31 -13.34 -2.21 10.49
N GLN A 32 -13.23 -0.96 10.04
CA GLN A 32 -14.20 0.07 10.35
C GLN A 32 -15.47 -0.12 9.49
N GLU A 33 -16.57 -0.54 10.12
CA GLU A 33 -17.86 -0.66 9.43
C GLU A 33 -18.33 0.68 8.85
N GLY A 34 -18.73 0.68 7.58
CA GLY A 34 -19.08 1.88 6.83
C GLY A 34 -17.88 2.75 6.42
N GLY A 35 -16.66 2.26 6.66
CA GLY A 35 -15.42 2.88 6.26
C GLY A 35 -14.98 2.55 4.83
N GLU A 36 -13.89 3.19 4.41
CA GLU A 36 -13.18 2.89 3.17
C GLU A 36 -12.48 1.53 3.25
N TYR A 37 -12.21 0.91 2.09
CA TYR A 37 -11.67 -0.46 2.01
C TYR A 37 -10.34 -0.68 2.76
N TRP A 38 -9.55 0.39 2.95
CA TRP A 38 -8.25 0.38 3.63
C TRP A 38 -8.36 0.64 5.14
N GLN A 39 -9.54 0.93 5.69
CA GLN A 39 -9.72 1.22 7.13
C GLN A 39 -9.70 -0.04 7.99
N TRP A 40 -8.57 -0.74 7.95
CA TRP A 40 -8.24 -1.90 8.76
C TRP A 40 -7.18 -1.55 9.80
N LYS A 41 -7.40 -1.99 11.04
CA LYS A 41 -6.39 -1.96 12.12
C LYS A 41 -6.03 -3.37 12.53
N TYR A 42 -4.85 -3.51 13.15
CA TYR A 42 -4.46 -4.74 13.82
C TYR A 42 -4.37 -4.49 15.33
N VAL A 43 -5.24 -5.15 16.08
CA VAL A 43 -5.40 -4.98 17.52
C VAL A 43 -4.71 -6.14 18.24
N GLU A 44 -3.68 -5.81 19.02
CA GLU A 44 -2.97 -6.77 19.86
C GLU A 44 -3.84 -7.20 21.05
N GLN A 45 -3.44 -8.29 21.72
CA GLN A 45 -4.20 -8.87 22.83
C GLN A 45 -4.43 -7.90 24.00
N ASP A 46 -3.50 -6.97 24.23
CA ASP A 46 -3.60 -5.95 25.27
C ASP A 46 -4.52 -4.77 24.88
N GLY A 47 -5.12 -4.83 23.69
CA GLY A 47 -5.98 -3.80 23.10
C GLY A 47 -5.20 -2.68 22.40
N SER A 48 -3.87 -2.74 22.35
CA SER A 48 -3.07 -1.76 21.61
C SER A 48 -3.17 -1.96 20.10
N CYS A 49 -3.00 -0.87 19.35
CA CYS A 49 -2.89 -0.88 17.89
C CYS A 49 -1.47 -0.46 17.49
N LYS A 50 -1.01 -0.96 16.35
CA LYS A 50 0.23 -0.49 15.70
C LYS A 50 0.00 0.88 15.07
N VAL A 51 0.97 1.78 15.22
CA VAL A 51 0.90 3.14 14.67
C VAL A 51 2.29 3.58 14.20
N ASN A 52 2.38 4.18 13.02
CA ASN A 52 3.64 4.62 12.40
C ASN A 52 4.74 3.54 12.40
N GLU A 53 4.38 2.28 12.19
CA GLU A 53 5.32 1.17 12.25
C GLU A 53 4.98 0.04 11.28
N TRP A 54 6.03 -0.70 10.91
CA TRP A 54 5.91 -1.96 10.19
C TRP A 54 5.61 -3.12 11.14
N LYS A 55 4.75 -4.04 10.71
CA LYS A 55 4.51 -5.31 11.40
C LYS A 55 4.43 -6.46 10.41
N GLU A 56 5.17 -7.53 10.71
CA GLU A 56 4.97 -8.82 10.04
C GLU A 56 3.81 -9.57 10.69
N ILE A 57 2.82 -9.94 9.88
CA ILE A 57 1.62 -10.70 10.25
C ILE A 57 1.47 -11.81 9.22
N ASP A 58 1.42 -13.06 9.67
CA ASP A 58 1.30 -14.25 8.81
C ASP A 58 2.29 -14.31 7.63
N GLY A 59 3.53 -13.84 7.85
CA GLY A 59 4.60 -13.84 6.86
C GLY A 59 4.51 -12.73 5.81
N LYS A 60 3.63 -11.74 6.01
CA LYS A 60 3.49 -10.55 5.17
C LYS A 60 3.76 -9.30 5.99
N TRP A 61 4.39 -8.30 5.38
CA TRP A 61 4.65 -7.01 6.01
C TRP A 61 3.52 -6.03 5.74
N TYR A 62 3.12 -5.30 6.77
CA TYR A 62 2.12 -4.24 6.74
C TYR A 62 2.71 -3.00 7.41
N HIS A 63 2.37 -1.81 6.93
CA HIS A 63 2.67 -0.56 7.60
C HIS A 63 1.37 0.07 8.09
N PHE A 64 1.41 0.65 9.29
CA PHE A 64 0.28 1.33 9.90
C PHE A 64 0.55 2.82 9.99
N ASP A 65 -0.44 3.63 9.62
CA ASP A 65 -0.38 5.08 9.69
C ASP A 65 -0.46 5.58 11.15
N SER A 66 -0.52 6.90 11.32
CA SER A 66 -0.59 7.53 12.63
C SER A 66 -1.91 7.30 13.39
N GLU A 67 -2.97 6.91 12.69
CA GLU A 67 -4.27 6.54 13.27
C GLU A 67 -4.39 5.03 13.51
N GLY A 68 -3.41 4.26 13.02
CA GLY A 68 -3.31 2.81 13.11
C GLY A 68 -4.08 2.07 12.03
N TYR A 69 -4.46 2.75 10.94
CA TYR A 69 -4.97 2.10 9.74
C TYR A 69 -3.82 1.65 8.85
N ILE A 70 -4.02 0.60 8.06
CA ILE A 70 -3.01 0.15 7.09
C ILE A 70 -2.84 1.15 5.95
N ASP A 71 -1.60 1.33 5.52
CA ASP A 71 -1.31 1.88 4.19
C ASP A 71 -1.58 0.79 3.14
N ALA A 72 -2.47 1.05 2.17
CA ALA A 72 -2.91 0.05 1.21
C ALA A 72 -3.20 0.63 -0.19
N GLY A 73 -3.05 -0.22 -1.21
CA GLY A 73 -3.50 0.03 -2.57
C GLY A 73 -2.71 1.08 -3.36
N GLY A 74 -1.43 1.30 -3.06
CA GLY A 74 -0.68 2.40 -3.67
C GLY A 74 0.80 2.49 -3.33
N LEU A 75 1.43 3.58 -3.78
CA LEU A 75 2.83 3.91 -3.48
C LEU A 75 2.90 4.87 -2.29
N PHE A 76 3.67 4.49 -1.27
CA PHE A 76 3.83 5.26 -0.05
C PHE A 76 5.31 5.53 0.24
N PHE A 77 5.65 6.75 0.67
CA PHE A 77 6.98 7.04 1.20
C PHE A 77 7.02 6.66 2.68
N LEU A 78 7.65 5.52 2.99
CA LEU A 78 7.64 4.89 4.30
C LEU A 78 9.07 4.66 4.79
N PRO A 79 9.29 4.55 6.11
CA PRO A 79 10.57 4.10 6.63
C PRO A 79 10.95 2.73 6.04
N SER A 80 12.23 2.44 5.84
CA SER A 80 12.68 1.10 5.50
C SER A 80 12.37 0.13 6.65
N ILE A 81 11.94 -1.10 6.34
CA ILE A 81 11.66 -2.14 7.35
C ILE A 81 12.86 -2.35 8.29
N ASN A 82 14.09 -2.22 7.77
CA ASN A 82 15.31 -2.53 8.52
C ASN A 82 16.01 -1.28 9.12
N ASP A 83 15.61 -0.07 8.74
CA ASP A 83 16.18 1.17 9.27
C ASP A 83 15.15 2.30 9.20
N SER A 84 14.59 2.65 10.36
CA SER A 84 13.58 3.69 10.48
C SER A 84 14.09 5.10 10.17
N ASN A 85 15.40 5.29 10.03
CA ASN A 85 16.00 6.59 9.67
C ASN A 85 16.14 6.79 8.16
N VAL A 86 15.89 5.73 7.37
CA VAL A 86 15.91 5.77 5.92
C VAL A 86 14.47 5.66 5.43
N GLY A 87 14.03 6.58 4.58
CA GLY A 87 12.73 6.53 3.93
C GLY A 87 12.88 6.14 2.47
N ASP A 88 12.03 5.23 2.00
CA ASP A 88 11.95 4.80 0.60
C ASP A 88 10.48 4.72 0.17
N ARG A 89 10.23 4.76 -1.15
CA ARG A 89 8.90 4.45 -1.69
C ARG A 89 8.67 2.93 -1.65
N HIS A 90 7.49 2.52 -1.22
CA HIS A 90 7.05 1.12 -1.17
C HIS A 90 5.67 0.99 -1.82
N TYR A 91 5.42 -0.11 -2.51
CA TYR A 91 4.09 -0.41 -3.05
C TYR A 91 3.34 -1.33 -2.09
N MET A 92 2.22 -0.84 -1.55
CA MET A 92 1.31 -1.60 -0.70
C MET A 92 0.19 -2.16 -1.56
N MET A 93 0.03 -3.48 -1.59
CA MET A 93 -1.03 -4.16 -2.33
C MET A 93 -2.42 -3.76 -1.82
N PHE A 94 -3.48 -4.15 -2.51
CA PHE A 94 -4.85 -3.81 -2.12
C PHE A 94 -5.21 -4.29 -0.69
N SER A 95 -4.67 -5.43 -0.26
CA SER A 95 -4.81 -5.92 1.12
C SER A 95 -3.98 -5.16 2.17
N GLY A 96 -3.11 -4.23 1.75
CA GLY A 96 -2.12 -3.55 2.59
C GLY A 96 -0.84 -4.36 2.83
N ALA A 97 -0.70 -5.55 2.26
CA ALA A 97 0.56 -6.27 2.32
C ALA A 97 1.60 -5.63 1.38
N LEU A 98 2.86 -5.57 1.83
CA LEU A 98 3.98 -5.08 1.03
C LEU A 98 4.20 -5.95 -0.22
N GLU A 99 4.24 -5.32 -1.38
CA GLU A 99 4.65 -5.95 -2.64
C GLU A 99 6.17 -6.08 -2.70
N THR A 100 6.67 -7.20 -3.25
CA THR A 100 8.10 -7.41 -3.46
C THR A 100 8.36 -8.11 -4.79
N ASN A 101 9.55 -7.90 -5.36
CA ASN A 101 9.98 -8.56 -6.61
C ASN A 101 8.98 -8.39 -7.77
N ARG A 102 8.38 -7.20 -7.89
CA ARG A 102 7.32 -6.93 -8.88
C ARG A 102 7.76 -5.85 -9.85
N ASP A 103 7.77 -6.19 -11.13
CA ASP A 103 8.00 -5.27 -12.24
C ASP A 103 6.65 -4.80 -12.82
N PHE A 104 6.46 -3.49 -12.85
CA PHE A 104 5.29 -2.84 -13.43
C PHE A 104 5.57 -2.20 -14.81
N GLY A 105 6.77 -2.43 -15.37
CA GLY A 105 7.23 -1.94 -16.67
C GLY A 105 7.82 -0.53 -16.62
N ILE A 106 7.19 0.37 -15.88
CA ILE A 106 7.65 1.76 -15.67
C ILE A 106 8.52 1.94 -14.42
N GLY A 107 8.57 0.91 -13.59
CA GLY A 107 9.30 0.83 -12.34
C GLY A 107 9.02 -0.52 -11.69
N TYR A 108 9.79 -0.84 -10.66
CA TYR A 108 9.66 -2.13 -9.99
C TYR A 108 9.90 -1.98 -8.49
N VAL A 109 9.34 -2.88 -7.69
CA VAL A 109 9.75 -3.07 -6.31
C VAL A 109 10.73 -4.23 -6.22
N ASP A 110 11.85 -4.01 -5.51
CA ASP A 110 12.87 -5.03 -5.31
C ASP A 110 12.47 -6.09 -4.27
N GLY A 111 13.39 -7.00 -3.94
CA GLY A 111 13.14 -8.05 -2.96
C GLY A 111 13.01 -7.56 -1.51
N GLU A 112 13.38 -6.30 -1.24
CA GLU A 112 13.21 -5.63 0.05
C GLU A 112 11.96 -4.74 0.06
N GLY A 113 11.21 -4.68 -1.05
CA GLY A 113 9.99 -3.88 -1.19
C GLY A 113 10.23 -2.42 -1.58
N ARG A 114 11.47 -2.02 -1.89
CA ARG A 114 11.77 -0.64 -2.29
C ARG A 114 11.44 -0.42 -3.75
N TRP A 115 10.79 0.69 -4.05
CA TRP A 115 10.46 1.14 -5.40
C TRP A 115 11.67 1.75 -6.12
N HIS A 116 11.89 1.29 -7.35
CA HIS A 116 12.88 1.80 -8.29
C HIS A 116 12.16 2.35 -9.53
N GLU A 117 12.25 3.66 -9.73
CA GLU A 117 11.68 4.31 -10.90
C GLU A 117 12.57 4.10 -12.14
N THR A 118 11.97 3.66 -13.24
CA THR A 118 12.69 3.50 -14.51
C THR A 118 12.27 4.51 -15.58
N LEU A 119 11.15 5.22 -15.38
CA LEU A 119 10.65 6.23 -16.31
C LEU A 119 11.65 7.35 -16.60
N SER A 120 12.54 7.66 -15.67
CA SER A 120 13.59 8.67 -15.86
C SER A 120 14.58 8.33 -16.99
N TYR A 121 14.71 7.04 -17.35
CA TYR A 121 15.64 6.58 -18.40
C TYR A 121 15.05 6.55 -19.81
N TYR A 122 13.71 6.61 -19.93
CA TYR A 122 13.03 6.55 -21.22
C TYR A 122 12.86 7.94 -21.83
N ASP A 123 12.86 8.02 -23.16
CA ASP A 123 12.40 9.22 -23.86
C ASP A 123 10.88 9.36 -23.78
N ILE A 124 10.34 10.52 -24.17
CA ILE A 124 8.90 10.77 -24.03
C ILE A 124 8.02 9.82 -24.86
N GLU A 125 8.47 9.39 -26.04
CA GLU A 125 7.69 8.50 -26.90
C GLU A 125 7.58 7.11 -26.26
N GLN A 126 8.67 6.62 -25.69
CA GLN A 126 8.71 5.38 -24.93
C GLN A 126 7.78 5.43 -23.71
N LYS A 127 7.77 6.54 -22.95
CA LYS A 127 6.87 6.71 -21.80
C LYS A 127 5.40 6.67 -22.23
N GLU A 128 5.05 7.37 -23.31
CA GLU A 128 3.69 7.35 -23.85
C GLU A 128 3.26 5.97 -24.32
N ASN A 129 4.17 5.19 -24.91
CA ASN A 129 3.88 3.84 -25.35
C ASN A 129 3.47 2.92 -24.20
N PHE A 130 4.03 3.09 -23.00
CA PHE A 130 3.55 2.37 -21.82
C PHE A 130 2.10 2.74 -21.49
N CYS A 131 1.79 4.04 -21.38
CA CYS A 131 0.43 4.50 -21.12
C CYS A 131 -0.56 3.96 -22.17
N ARG A 132 -0.22 4.09 -23.45
CA ARG A 132 -1.06 3.60 -24.57
C ARG A 132 -1.23 2.07 -24.53
N SER A 133 -0.22 1.32 -24.11
CA SER A 133 -0.32 -0.14 -23.94
C SER A 133 -1.33 -0.54 -22.86
N TRP A 134 -1.61 0.34 -21.90
CA TRP A 134 -2.62 0.17 -20.87
C TRP A 134 -4.00 0.70 -21.28
N GLY A 135 -4.18 1.04 -22.55
CA GLY A 135 -5.45 1.55 -23.08
C GLY A 135 -5.70 3.03 -22.74
N ILE A 136 -4.66 3.78 -22.37
CA ILE A 136 -4.76 5.21 -22.05
C ILE A 136 -4.62 6.04 -23.33
N ASP A 137 -5.60 6.91 -23.56
CA ASP A 137 -5.58 7.89 -24.65
C ASP A 137 -4.86 9.16 -24.20
N MET A 138 -3.54 9.17 -24.40
CA MET A 138 -2.70 10.30 -24.04
C MET A 138 -3.05 11.57 -24.83
N ASP A 139 -3.54 11.43 -26.07
CA ASP A 139 -3.87 12.60 -26.90
C ASP A 139 -5.12 13.30 -26.34
N LEU A 140 -6.11 12.54 -25.89
CA LEU A 140 -7.29 13.09 -25.21
C LEU A 140 -6.90 13.82 -23.92
N ILE A 141 -5.99 13.24 -23.12
CA ILE A 141 -5.49 13.86 -21.90
C ILE A 141 -4.81 15.20 -22.22
N TYR A 142 -3.86 15.20 -23.17
CA TYR A 142 -3.13 16.42 -23.53
C TYR A 142 -4.04 17.51 -24.09
N ASN A 143 -5.03 17.16 -24.91
CA ASN A 143 -5.99 18.12 -25.44
C ASN A 143 -6.88 18.70 -24.34
N GLY A 144 -7.28 17.89 -23.37
CA GLY A 144 -8.02 18.34 -22.19
C GLY A 144 -7.21 19.36 -21.39
N CYS A 145 -5.96 19.02 -21.06
CA CYS A 145 -5.05 19.87 -20.30
C CYS A 145 -4.73 21.19 -21.03
N ARG A 146 -4.61 21.20 -22.36
CA ARG A 146 -4.42 22.44 -23.12
C ARG A 146 -5.60 23.40 -23.05
N SER A 147 -6.80 22.88 -22.78
CA SER A 147 -8.05 23.61 -22.93
C SER A 147 -8.66 24.01 -21.59
N ASN A 148 -8.28 23.35 -20.49
CA ASN A 148 -8.93 23.48 -19.20
C ASN A 148 -7.91 23.42 -18.05
N SER A 149 -8.13 24.19 -16.99
CA SER A 149 -7.39 24.02 -15.72
C SER A 149 -7.76 22.74 -14.97
N LEU A 150 -8.85 22.07 -15.37
CA LEU A 150 -9.35 20.83 -14.80
C LEU A 150 -9.75 19.88 -15.93
N THR A 151 -9.10 18.71 -16.01
CA THR A 151 -9.40 17.68 -17.01
C THR A 151 -9.74 16.36 -16.33
N THR A 152 -10.89 15.79 -16.66
CA THR A 152 -11.29 14.46 -16.17
C THR A 152 -11.19 13.45 -17.31
N TYR A 153 -10.56 12.31 -17.05
CA TYR A 153 -10.36 11.22 -17.99
C TYR A 153 -10.87 9.91 -17.39
N THR A 154 -11.68 9.17 -18.13
CA THR A 154 -12.17 7.84 -17.72
C THR A 154 -11.67 6.79 -18.70
N CYS A 155 -11.15 5.68 -18.18
CA CYS A 155 -10.65 4.57 -18.98
C CYS A 155 -10.94 3.22 -18.33
N SER A 156 -10.80 2.15 -19.12
CA SER A 156 -10.85 0.80 -18.59
C SER A 156 -9.57 0.44 -17.85
N THR A 157 -9.69 -0.31 -16.76
CA THR A 157 -8.57 -0.79 -15.94
C THR A 157 -8.08 -2.19 -16.38
N ALA A 158 -8.64 -2.72 -17.46
CA ALA A 158 -8.41 -4.10 -17.91
C ALA A 158 -6.95 -4.37 -18.28
N LEU A 159 -6.27 -3.37 -18.86
CA LEU A 159 -4.88 -3.49 -19.32
C LEU A 159 -3.87 -2.90 -18.34
N PHE A 160 -4.33 -2.45 -17.17
CA PHE A 160 -3.43 -1.86 -16.19
C PHE A 160 -2.48 -2.93 -15.63
N PRO A 161 -1.24 -2.55 -15.29
CA PRO A 161 -0.37 -3.43 -14.54
C PRO A 161 -1.07 -3.79 -13.23
N LYS A 162 -0.88 -5.03 -12.78
CA LYS A 162 -1.52 -5.58 -11.58
C LYS A 162 -0.50 -5.78 -10.46
N ASP A 163 -0.92 -5.66 -9.22
CA ASP A 163 -0.20 -6.20 -8.08
C ASP A 163 -0.27 -7.74 -8.06
N SER A 164 0.45 -8.36 -7.12
CA SER A 164 0.48 -9.81 -6.94
C SER A 164 -0.85 -10.41 -6.47
N GLU A 165 -1.82 -9.57 -6.07
CA GLU A 165 -3.19 -9.96 -5.73
C GLU A 165 -4.14 -9.85 -6.93
N GLY A 166 -3.65 -9.36 -8.07
CA GLY A 166 -4.41 -9.19 -9.31
C GLY A 166 -5.17 -7.86 -9.41
N ASN A 167 -4.99 -6.97 -8.44
CA ASN A 167 -5.65 -5.66 -8.43
C ASN A 167 -4.87 -4.67 -9.29
N PRO A 168 -5.56 -3.72 -9.98
CA PRO A 168 -4.87 -2.71 -10.76
C PRO A 168 -3.95 -1.83 -9.90
N ALA A 169 -2.72 -1.63 -10.36
CA ALA A 169 -1.75 -0.75 -9.71
C ALA A 169 -1.97 0.71 -10.08
N PHE A 170 -2.99 1.30 -9.47
CA PHE A 170 -3.51 2.62 -9.82
C PHE A 170 -2.48 3.75 -9.68
N ASP A 171 -1.73 3.77 -8.59
CA ASP A 171 -0.71 4.80 -8.35
C ASP A 171 0.47 4.72 -9.33
N VAL A 172 0.84 3.51 -9.76
CA VAL A 172 1.84 3.31 -10.80
C VAL A 172 1.37 3.92 -12.12
N VAL A 173 0.12 3.66 -12.50
CA VAL A 173 -0.47 4.22 -13.72
C VAL A 173 -0.59 5.74 -13.63
N LYS A 174 -1.00 6.25 -12.47
CA LYS A 174 -1.04 7.69 -12.17
C LYS A 174 0.31 8.34 -12.41
N ASP A 175 1.36 7.83 -11.78
CA ASP A 175 2.71 8.39 -11.89
C ASP A 175 3.18 8.43 -13.35
N ALA A 176 2.92 7.38 -14.14
CA ALA A 176 3.23 7.39 -15.57
C ALA A 176 2.47 8.44 -16.37
N ILE A 177 1.16 8.60 -16.15
CA ILE A 177 0.35 9.62 -16.82
C ILE A 177 0.90 11.00 -16.50
N ILE A 178 1.18 11.27 -15.22
CA ILE A 178 1.70 12.56 -14.74
C ILE A 178 3.04 12.87 -15.40
N VAL A 179 3.98 11.92 -15.40
CA VAL A 179 5.30 12.10 -16.04
C VAL A 179 5.18 12.41 -17.54
N CYS A 180 4.23 11.78 -18.24
CA CYS A 180 4.01 12.07 -19.66
C CYS A 180 3.36 13.45 -19.87
N ALA A 181 2.38 13.81 -19.04
CA ALA A 181 1.69 15.08 -19.10
C ALA A 181 2.62 16.27 -18.82
N ASP A 182 3.52 16.14 -17.84
CA ASP A 182 4.51 17.16 -17.49
C ASP A 182 5.37 17.56 -18.71
N TYR A 183 5.94 16.58 -19.42
CA TYR A 183 6.82 16.83 -20.56
C TYR A 183 6.15 17.55 -21.75
N LYS A 184 4.84 17.36 -21.94
CA LYS A 184 4.08 17.86 -23.10
C LYS A 184 3.23 19.10 -22.79
N SER A 185 3.29 19.60 -21.56
CA SER A 185 2.60 20.83 -21.18
C SER A 185 3.09 22.00 -22.05
N PRO A 186 2.19 22.80 -22.67
CA PRO A 186 2.57 23.93 -23.52
C PRO A 186 3.30 25.07 -22.78
N THR A 187 3.32 25.01 -21.45
CA THR A 187 3.93 25.94 -20.52
C THR A 187 4.93 25.15 -19.68
N ASN A 188 6.17 25.06 -20.16
CA ASN A 188 7.29 24.39 -19.49
C ASN A 188 7.74 25.18 -18.24
N THR A 189 6.81 25.42 -17.32
CA THR A 189 6.96 26.21 -16.10
C THR A 189 6.16 25.52 -15.02
N ASP A 190 6.84 24.79 -14.14
CA ASP A 190 6.44 24.47 -12.77
C ASP A 190 4.91 24.43 -12.53
N TYR A 191 4.19 23.57 -13.25
CA TYR A 191 2.83 23.23 -12.85
C TYR A 191 2.98 22.33 -11.64
N ASP A 192 2.66 22.86 -10.46
CA ASP A 192 2.65 22.10 -9.22
C ASP A 192 1.47 21.12 -9.28
N TRP A 193 1.66 20.03 -10.01
CA TRP A 193 0.72 18.93 -10.15
C TRP A 193 0.64 18.12 -8.85
N SER A 194 0.25 18.79 -7.77
CA SER A 194 -0.33 18.20 -6.56
C SER A 194 -1.70 17.56 -6.84
N GLY A 195 -1.94 17.13 -8.08
CA GLY A 195 -3.21 16.67 -8.59
C GLY A 195 -3.77 15.57 -7.70
N TYR A 196 -4.90 15.87 -7.06
CA TYR A 196 -5.69 14.86 -6.39
C TYR A 196 -6.31 13.96 -7.45
N SER A 197 -5.86 12.71 -7.50
CA SER A 197 -6.52 11.68 -8.27
C SER A 197 -7.59 11.01 -7.41
N TYR A 198 -8.87 11.23 -7.72
CA TYR A 198 -9.96 10.51 -7.08
C TYR A 198 -10.26 9.25 -7.86
N TRP A 199 -9.86 8.10 -7.33
CA TRP A 199 -10.14 6.80 -7.93
C TRP A 199 -11.51 6.31 -7.48
N ASN A 200 -12.53 6.53 -8.31
CA ASN A 200 -13.74 5.72 -8.20
C ASN A 200 -13.43 4.35 -8.77
N MET A 201 -13.06 3.43 -7.88
CA MET A 201 -12.81 2.04 -8.22
C MET A 201 -14.13 1.38 -8.61
N GLY A 202 -14.43 1.33 -9.91
CA GLY A 202 -15.42 0.42 -10.45
C GLY A 202 -14.75 -0.89 -10.83
N ASP A 203 -15.53 -1.96 -10.96
CA ASP A 203 -15.01 -3.29 -11.29
C ASP A 203 -14.11 -3.31 -12.55
N ASN A 204 -14.30 -2.37 -13.49
CA ASN A 204 -13.64 -2.37 -14.79
C ASN A 204 -13.20 -1.00 -15.33
N TYR A 205 -13.39 0.09 -14.57
CA TYR A 205 -13.06 1.43 -15.01
C TYR A 205 -12.46 2.26 -13.87
N SER A 206 -11.69 3.26 -14.27
CA SER A 206 -11.23 4.31 -13.39
C SER A 206 -11.48 5.67 -14.02
N THR A 207 -11.76 6.64 -13.15
CA THR A 207 -11.76 8.06 -13.49
C THR A 207 -10.56 8.71 -12.81
N PHE A 208 -9.83 9.52 -13.58
CA PHE A 208 -8.69 10.29 -13.16
C PHE A 208 -8.96 11.77 -13.42
N THR A 209 -8.64 12.63 -12.45
CA THR A 209 -8.80 14.08 -12.60
C THR A 209 -7.44 14.74 -12.48
N ILE A 210 -7.13 15.57 -13.46
CA ILE A 210 -5.87 16.26 -13.67
C ILE A 210 -6.14 17.76 -13.46
N VAL A 211 -5.56 18.34 -12.41
CA VAL A 211 -5.72 19.76 -12.06
C VAL A 211 -4.42 20.50 -12.40
N LEU A 212 -4.49 21.38 -13.39
CA LEU A 212 -3.42 22.31 -13.74
C LEU A 212 -3.50 23.52 -12.80
N ASP A 213 -2.60 23.63 -11.83
CA ASP A 213 -2.45 24.87 -11.06
C ASP A 213 -1.74 25.92 -11.93
N ASP A 214 -2.36 27.09 -12.15
CA ASP A 214 -1.80 28.18 -12.95
C ASP A 214 -0.79 29.04 -12.17
N GLY A 215 -0.45 28.65 -10.93
CA GLY A 215 0.51 29.34 -10.10
C GLY A 215 0.03 30.71 -9.62
N ALA A 216 -1.26 31.07 -9.79
CA ALA A 216 -1.80 32.38 -9.41
C ALA A 216 -2.06 32.55 -7.90
N GLY A 217 -1.50 31.70 -7.03
CA GLY A 217 -1.90 31.62 -5.63
C GLY A 217 -0.83 31.23 -4.59
N ARG A 218 0.47 31.42 -4.86
CA ARG A 218 1.52 31.35 -3.82
C ARG A 218 2.20 32.70 -3.61
#